data_AF-A0A5A7QAK3-F1
#
_entry.id   AF-A0A5A7QAK3-F1
#
_cell.length_a   1.000
_cell.length_b   1.000
_cell.length_c   1.000
_cell.angle_alpha   90.00
_cell.angle_beta   90.00
_cell.angle_gamma   90.00
#
_symmetry.space_group_name_H-M   'P 1'
#
loop_
_entity.id
_entity.type
_entity.pdbx_description
1 polymer ?
#
loop_
_entity_poly.entity_id
_entity_poly.type
_entity_poly.pdbx_seq_one_letter_code
_entity_poly.pdbx_strand_id
1 'polypeptide(L)'
;MKPPKRPIQAASSWVRRQPPKVKAFLAVISGMAALVILRAIVHDHDNLFVAAEAVHSIGISFLIYKLMKERTCAGLSLKSQELTAIFLAVRLYCSFVMEYDIHTLLDLATLATTLWVIYTIRFKLNSSYMSDKDNFALYYVLLPCAVLALLIHPSTSHNIVNRIAWAFCVYLEAVSVLPQLRVMQNTKVLDSRGHLLVALGYGLWPSMVLISEIVQTFILADFCYYYVKSVFGGQLVLRLPSGVV
;
A
#
# COMPACT_ATOMS: atom_id res chain seq x y z
N MET A 1 30.79 -10.01 35.53
CA MET A 1 30.00 -10.84 34.60
C MET A 1 29.02 -9.94 33.85
N LYS A 2 28.96 -9.99 32.51
CA LYS A 2 27.96 -9.22 31.75
C LYS A 2 26.59 -9.88 31.92
N PRO A 3 25.50 -9.13 32.17
CA PRO A 3 24.18 -9.71 32.39
C PRO A 3 23.71 -10.49 31.14
N PRO A 4 22.95 -11.59 31.31
CA PRO A 4 22.44 -12.37 30.19
C PRO A 4 21.53 -11.48 29.33
N LYS A 5 21.83 -11.40 28.03
CA LYS A 5 21.01 -10.60 27.10
C LYS A 5 19.61 -11.20 27.02
N ARG A 6 18.59 -10.35 27.11
CA ARG A 6 17.19 -10.80 26.91
C ARG A 6 17.07 -11.46 25.53
N PRO A 7 16.27 -12.54 25.37
CA PRO A 7 16.19 -13.30 24.12
C PRO A 7 15.86 -12.43 22.90
N ILE A 8 15.00 -11.43 23.07
CA ILE A 8 14.66 -10.44 22.03
C ILE A 8 15.88 -9.61 21.60
N GLN A 9 16.74 -9.22 22.54
CA GLN A 9 17.96 -8.47 22.26
C GLN A 9 19.01 -9.34 21.58
N ALA A 10 19.10 -10.62 21.94
CA ALA A 10 19.97 -11.59 21.28
C ALA A 10 19.54 -11.79 19.82
N ALA A 11 18.25 -12.03 19.57
CA ALA A 11 17.67 -12.17 18.24
C ALA A 11 17.88 -10.90 17.38
N SER A 12 17.56 -9.73 17.91
CA SER A 12 17.77 -8.45 17.21
C SER A 12 19.25 -8.23 16.84
N SER A 13 20.16 -8.55 17.76
CA SER A 13 21.60 -8.42 17.51
C SER A 13 22.13 -9.41 16.47
N TRP A 14 21.56 -10.61 16.42
CA TRP A 14 21.90 -11.63 15.43
C TRP A 14 21.40 -11.25 14.04
N VAL A 15 20.14 -10.79 13.91
CA VAL A 15 19.56 -10.32 12.64
C VAL A 15 20.38 -9.16 12.07
N ARG A 16 20.81 -8.21 12.91
CA ARG A 16 21.64 -7.08 12.47
C ARG A 16 22.98 -7.52 11.85
N ARG A 17 23.54 -8.64 12.28
CA ARG A 17 24.82 -9.19 11.79
C ARG A 17 24.70 -10.00 10.50
N GLN A 18 23.48 -10.32 10.05
CA GLN A 18 23.29 -11.14 8.86
C GLN A 18 23.63 -10.38 7.55
N PRO A 19 24.10 -11.09 6.51
CA PRO A 19 24.35 -10.50 5.20
C PRO A 19 23.05 -10.03 4.52
N PRO A 20 23.12 -9.11 3.54
CA PRO A 20 21.93 -8.51 2.92
C PRO A 20 20.94 -9.53 2.34
N LYS A 21 21.47 -10.59 1.70
CA LYS A 21 20.66 -11.69 1.13
C LYS A 21 19.85 -12.43 2.19
N VAL A 22 20.46 -12.70 3.36
CA VAL A 22 19.79 -13.40 4.48
C VAL A 22 18.77 -12.49 5.15
N LYS A 23 19.05 -11.18 5.27
CA LYS A 23 18.05 -10.21 5.76
C LYS A 23 16.84 -10.12 4.84
N ALA A 24 17.06 -10.07 3.52
CA ALA A 24 15.98 -10.10 2.55
C ALA A 24 15.17 -11.40 2.64
N PHE A 25 15.83 -12.55 2.73
CA PHE A 25 15.18 -13.85 2.90
C PHE A 25 14.35 -13.92 4.20
N LEU A 26 14.91 -13.48 5.34
CA LEU A 26 14.20 -13.43 6.62
C LEU A 26 13.00 -12.47 6.57
N ALA A 27 13.14 -11.33 5.90
CA ALA A 27 12.03 -10.39 5.71
C ALA A 27 10.90 -11.02 4.88
N VAL A 28 11.25 -11.70 3.78
CA VAL A 28 10.29 -12.44 2.94
C VAL A 28 9.59 -13.53 3.75
N ILE A 29 10.32 -14.37 4.49
CA ILE A 29 9.73 -15.41 5.33
C ILE A 29 8.84 -14.81 6.42
N SER A 30 9.26 -13.73 7.08
CA SER A 30 8.44 -13.07 8.09
C SER A 30 7.16 -12.47 7.50
N GLY A 31 7.25 -11.90 6.29
CA GLY A 31 6.09 -11.39 5.55
C GLY A 31 5.14 -12.52 5.17
N MET A 32 5.66 -13.63 4.63
CA MET A 32 4.87 -14.82 4.30
C MET A 32 4.22 -15.43 5.55
N ALA A 33 4.94 -15.53 6.66
CA ALA A 33 4.41 -16.04 7.92
C ALA A 33 3.33 -15.11 8.51
N ALA A 34 3.55 -13.79 8.45
CA ALA A 34 2.54 -12.81 8.84
C ALA A 34 1.28 -12.95 7.98
N LEU A 35 1.42 -13.15 6.67
CA LEU A 35 0.30 -13.38 5.75
C LEU A 35 -0.44 -14.69 6.06
N VAL A 36 0.27 -15.78 6.35
CA VAL A 36 -0.34 -17.06 6.75
C VAL A 36 -1.08 -16.95 8.07
N ILE A 37 -0.53 -16.22 9.05
CA ILE A 37 -1.18 -15.97 10.34
C ILE A 37 -2.42 -15.07 10.15
N LEU A 38 -2.30 -14.03 9.34
CA LEU A 38 -3.40 -13.12 9.02
C LEU A 38 -4.53 -13.89 8.31
N ARG A 39 -4.19 -14.80 7.40
CA ARG A 39 -5.13 -15.75 6.77
C ARG A 39 -5.75 -16.75 7.76
N ALA A 40 -4.98 -17.25 8.73
CA ALA A 40 -5.47 -18.20 9.73
C ALA A 40 -6.41 -17.55 10.75
N ILE A 41 -6.21 -16.26 11.03
CA ILE A 41 -7.03 -15.47 11.97
C ILE A 41 -8.27 -14.89 11.27
N VAL A 42 -8.15 -14.50 10.00
CA VAL A 42 -9.21 -13.83 9.27
C VAL A 42 -9.97 -14.83 8.39
N HIS A 43 -11.05 -15.38 8.94
CA HIS A 43 -11.96 -16.28 8.21
C HIS A 43 -12.91 -15.54 7.23
N ASP A 44 -13.14 -14.24 7.47
CA ASP A 44 -14.04 -13.39 6.68
C ASP A 44 -13.26 -12.39 5.82
N HIS A 45 -13.53 -12.35 4.52
CA HIS A 45 -12.80 -11.50 3.58
C HIS A 45 -13.05 -10.00 3.84
N ASP A 46 -14.21 -9.66 4.42
CA ASP A 46 -14.56 -8.28 4.77
C ASP A 46 -13.63 -7.71 5.85
N ASN A 47 -13.18 -8.55 6.79
CA ASN A 47 -12.22 -8.15 7.80
C ASN A 47 -10.83 -7.87 7.21
N LEU A 48 -10.45 -8.51 6.09
CA LEU A 48 -9.21 -8.18 5.38
C LEU A 48 -9.30 -6.80 4.74
N PHE A 49 -10.47 -6.47 4.19
CA PHE A 49 -10.72 -5.19 3.56
C PHE A 49 -10.73 -4.05 4.59
N VAL A 50 -11.47 -4.22 5.69
CA VAL A 50 -11.44 -3.29 6.84
C VAL A 50 -10.01 -3.10 7.34
N ALA A 51 -9.23 -4.18 7.46
CA ALA A 51 -7.85 -4.09 7.92
C ALA A 51 -6.96 -3.33 6.93
N ALA A 52 -7.12 -3.54 5.62
CA ALA A 52 -6.39 -2.82 4.59
C ALA A 52 -6.71 -1.31 4.61
N GLU A 53 -7.99 -0.95 4.73
CA GLU A 53 -8.43 0.44 4.87
C GLU A 53 -7.88 1.08 6.15
N ALA A 54 -7.97 0.40 7.29
CA ALA A 54 -7.44 0.91 8.56
C ALA A 54 -5.92 1.14 8.50
N VAL A 55 -5.16 0.20 7.91
CA VAL A 55 -3.72 0.37 7.69
C VAL A 55 -3.42 1.57 6.80
N HIS A 56 -4.22 1.78 5.74
CA HIS A 56 -4.09 2.93 4.86
C HIS A 56 -4.39 4.24 5.59
N SER A 57 -5.49 4.32 6.35
CA SER A 57 -5.86 5.50 7.12
C SER A 57 -4.81 5.85 8.18
N ILE A 58 -4.21 4.85 8.83
CA ILE A 58 -3.08 5.05 9.73
C ILE A 58 -1.88 5.62 8.98
N GLY A 59 -1.52 5.04 7.83
CA GLY A 59 -0.41 5.49 6.98
C GLY A 59 -0.55 6.95 6.53
N ILE A 60 -1.73 7.36 6.05
CA ILE A 60 -1.98 8.74 5.61
C ILE A 60 -2.00 9.72 6.78
N SER A 61 -2.54 9.33 7.95
CA SER A 61 -2.53 10.17 9.17
C SER A 61 -1.11 10.50 9.60
N PHE A 62 -0.27 9.47 9.56
CA PHE A 62 1.15 9.56 9.77
C PHE A 62 1.78 10.54 8.76
N LEU A 63 1.41 10.46 7.48
CA LEU A 63 1.99 11.29 6.41
C LEU A 63 1.66 12.76 6.62
N ILE A 64 0.41 13.03 6.99
CA ILE A 64 -0.05 14.37 7.37
C ILE A 64 0.77 14.92 8.52
N TYR A 65 0.95 14.14 9.60
CA TYR A 65 1.74 14.57 10.75
C TYR A 65 3.17 14.99 10.34
N LYS A 66 3.81 14.22 9.46
CA LYS A 66 5.15 14.58 8.93
C LYS A 66 5.12 15.88 8.13
N LEU A 67 4.20 16.05 7.20
CA LEU A 67 4.10 17.26 6.39
C LEU A 67 3.84 18.51 7.25
N MET A 68 3.04 18.37 8.32
CA MET A 68 2.75 19.45 9.26
C MET A 68 3.96 19.80 10.14
N LYS A 69 4.66 18.79 10.66
CA LYS A 69 5.78 18.97 11.61
C LYS A 69 7.07 19.36 10.92
N GLU A 70 7.47 18.64 9.89
CA GLU A 70 8.77 18.82 9.24
C GLU A 70 8.73 19.88 8.14
N ARG A 71 7.52 20.27 7.68
CA ARG A 71 7.33 21.28 6.63
C ARG A 71 8.15 20.99 5.36
N THR A 72 8.27 19.71 5.01
CA THR A 72 8.98 19.24 3.82
C THR A 72 8.33 18.00 3.22
N CYS A 73 8.20 17.98 1.89
CA CYS A 73 7.78 16.81 1.12
C CYS A 73 8.97 16.11 0.42
N ALA A 74 10.21 16.44 0.79
CA ALA A 74 11.38 15.74 0.26
C ALA A 74 11.26 14.22 0.45
N GLY A 75 11.54 13.47 -0.61
CA GLY A 75 11.45 12.01 -0.63
C GLY A 75 10.04 11.42 -0.77
N LEU A 76 9.00 12.25 -0.91
CA LEU A 76 7.64 11.81 -1.19
C LEU A 76 7.34 11.89 -2.69
N SER A 77 6.78 10.82 -3.25
CA SER A 77 6.32 10.77 -4.63
C SER A 77 4.91 11.33 -4.73
N LEU A 78 4.76 12.42 -5.48
CA LEU A 78 3.46 12.97 -5.84
C LEU A 78 2.72 11.98 -6.74
N LYS A 79 3.45 11.26 -7.60
CA LYS A 79 2.87 10.26 -8.51
C LYS A 79 2.20 9.10 -7.77
N SER A 80 2.77 8.65 -6.66
CA SER A 80 2.15 7.65 -5.78
C SER A 80 0.83 8.18 -5.21
N GLN A 81 0.82 9.43 -4.71
CA GLN A 81 -0.38 10.05 -4.15
C GLN A 81 -1.48 10.26 -5.21
N GLU A 82 -1.10 10.60 -6.44
CA GLU A 82 -2.03 10.69 -7.58
C GLU A 82 -2.70 9.34 -7.90
N LEU A 83 -1.94 8.25 -7.93
CA LEU A 83 -2.50 6.90 -8.10
C LEU A 83 -3.42 6.55 -6.94
N THR A 84 -3.05 6.93 -5.72
CA THR A 84 -3.87 6.75 -4.52
C THR A 84 -5.22 7.44 -4.62
N ALA A 85 -5.22 8.71 -5.01
CA ALA A 85 -6.46 9.46 -5.22
C ALA A 85 -7.33 8.85 -6.33
N ILE A 86 -6.73 8.34 -7.42
CA ILE A 86 -7.48 7.71 -8.51
C ILE A 86 -8.19 6.43 -8.01
N PHE A 87 -7.48 5.52 -7.35
CA PHE A 87 -8.14 4.27 -6.90
C PHE A 87 -9.18 4.54 -5.81
N LEU A 88 -8.93 5.48 -4.88
CA LEU A 88 -9.88 5.84 -3.84
C LEU A 88 -11.13 6.49 -4.42
N ALA A 89 -11.00 7.31 -5.47
CA ALA A 89 -12.16 7.89 -6.15
C ALA A 89 -13.02 6.82 -6.84
N VAL A 90 -12.39 5.86 -7.51
CA VAL A 90 -13.11 4.74 -8.15
C VAL A 90 -13.73 3.82 -7.09
N ARG A 91 -13.02 3.56 -5.99
CA ARG A 91 -13.54 2.79 -4.85
C ARG A 91 -14.75 3.46 -4.23
N LEU A 92 -14.66 4.74 -3.90
CA LEU A 92 -15.77 5.50 -3.34
C LEU A 92 -17.01 5.45 -4.25
N TYR A 93 -16.82 5.56 -5.57
CA TYR A 93 -17.89 5.33 -6.54
C TYR A 93 -18.48 3.92 -6.44
N CYS A 94 -17.63 2.89 -6.38
CA CYS A 94 -18.09 1.50 -6.23
C CYS A 94 -18.85 1.32 -4.91
N SER A 95 -18.37 1.87 -3.79
CA SER A 95 -19.04 1.83 -2.49
C SER A 95 -20.43 2.47 -2.59
N PHE A 96 -20.57 3.69 -3.11
CA PHE A 96 -21.89 4.31 -3.30
C PHE A 96 -22.88 3.51 -4.14
N VAL A 97 -22.41 2.78 -5.15
CA VAL A 97 -23.26 2.07 -6.11
C VAL A 97 -23.52 0.61 -5.70
N MET A 98 -22.59 -0.02 -4.98
CA MET A 98 -22.63 -1.44 -4.61
C MET A 98 -22.97 -1.65 -3.13
N GLU A 99 -22.47 -0.82 -2.22
CA GLU A 99 -22.52 -1.04 -0.76
C GLU A 99 -22.62 0.28 0.02
N TYR A 100 -23.80 0.63 0.52
CA TYR A 100 -24.02 1.88 1.25
C TYR A 100 -23.69 1.75 2.75
N ASP A 101 -22.44 1.44 3.08
CA ASP A 101 -22.00 1.16 4.47
C ASP A 101 -20.91 2.15 4.99
N ILE A 102 -20.50 1.97 6.24
CA ILE A 102 -19.45 2.71 6.97
C ILE A 102 -18.13 2.83 6.18
N HIS A 103 -17.86 1.87 5.29
CA HIS A 103 -16.76 1.88 4.32
C HIS A 103 -16.76 3.14 3.45
N THR A 104 -17.93 3.60 3.00
CA THR A 104 -18.07 4.81 2.19
C THR A 104 -17.56 6.06 2.93
N LEU A 105 -17.78 6.12 4.25
CA LEU A 105 -17.30 7.24 5.06
C LEU A 105 -15.77 7.19 5.22
N LEU A 106 -15.21 5.99 5.41
CA LEU A 106 -13.77 5.79 5.55
C LEU A 106 -13.04 6.09 4.23
N ASP A 107 -13.57 5.64 3.10
CA ASP A 107 -13.07 5.96 1.77
C ASP A 107 -13.11 7.47 1.49
N LEU A 108 -14.22 8.14 1.83
CA LEU A 108 -14.37 9.57 1.66
C LEU A 108 -13.34 10.34 2.50
N ALA A 109 -13.17 9.97 3.77
CA ALA A 109 -12.19 10.59 4.66
C ALA A 109 -10.75 10.38 4.15
N THR A 110 -10.45 9.18 3.65
CA THR A 110 -9.13 8.81 3.12
C THR A 110 -8.84 9.52 1.79
N LEU A 111 -9.85 9.67 0.91
CA LEU A 111 -9.72 10.44 -0.32
C LEU A 111 -9.50 11.92 -0.02
N ALA A 112 -10.29 12.51 0.88
CA ALA A 112 -10.16 13.92 1.26
C ALA A 112 -8.78 14.24 1.84
N THR A 113 -8.25 13.37 2.70
CA THR A 113 -6.90 13.50 3.27
C THR A 113 -5.81 13.34 2.22
N THR A 114 -5.95 12.39 1.29
CA THR A 114 -5.03 12.22 0.16
C THR A 114 -5.01 13.46 -0.76
N LEU A 115 -6.18 14.01 -1.09
CA LEU A 115 -6.29 15.25 -1.86
C LEU A 115 -5.64 16.44 -1.14
N TRP A 116 -5.78 16.52 0.18
CA TRP A 116 -5.09 17.51 1.00
C TRP A 116 -3.55 17.34 0.95
N VAL A 117 -3.05 16.12 0.99
CA VAL A 117 -1.61 15.83 0.80
C VAL A 117 -1.13 16.29 -0.58
N ILE A 118 -1.85 15.93 -1.65
CA ILE A 118 -1.55 16.35 -3.03
C ILE A 118 -1.51 17.88 -3.13
N TYR A 119 -2.53 18.55 -2.58
CA TYR A 119 -2.59 20.02 -2.54
C TYR A 119 -1.38 20.60 -1.79
N THR A 120 -1.04 20.02 -0.63
CA THR A 120 0.08 20.48 0.18
C THR A 120 1.41 20.34 -0.56
N ILE A 121 1.65 19.22 -1.25
CA ILE A 121 2.85 19.02 -2.07
C ILE A 121 2.89 20.04 -3.22
N ARG A 122 1.80 20.19 -3.97
CA ARG A 122 1.75 21.02 -5.18
C ARG A 122 1.83 22.52 -4.92
N PHE A 123 1.29 23.00 -3.80
CA PHE A 123 1.14 24.44 -3.57
C PHE A 123 1.86 24.96 -2.33
N LYS A 124 1.94 24.18 -1.24
CA LYS A 124 2.52 24.67 0.04
C LYS A 124 3.98 24.27 0.21
N LEU A 125 4.35 23.06 -0.21
CA LEU A 125 5.67 22.46 -0.02
C LEU A 125 6.40 22.19 -1.34
N ASN A 126 5.93 22.77 -2.45
CA ASN A 126 6.47 22.54 -3.79
C ASN A 126 7.98 22.81 -3.90
N SER A 127 8.51 23.76 -3.13
CA SER A 127 9.95 24.05 -3.09
C SER A 127 10.81 22.89 -2.60
N SER A 128 10.25 21.98 -1.79
CA SER A 128 10.93 20.78 -1.29
C SER A 128 10.67 19.52 -2.11
N TYR A 129 9.85 19.63 -3.17
CA TYR A 129 9.48 18.50 -4.02
C TYR A 129 10.59 18.19 -5.03
N MET A 130 11.00 16.92 -5.10
CA MET A 130 12.11 16.44 -5.95
C MET A 130 11.59 15.93 -7.30
N SER A 131 11.16 16.84 -8.16
CA SER A 131 10.55 16.51 -9.46
C SER A 131 11.48 15.76 -10.41
N ASP A 132 12.80 15.96 -10.30
CA ASP A 132 13.83 15.26 -11.07
C ASP A 132 13.92 13.77 -10.70
N LYS A 133 13.59 13.43 -9.46
CA LYS A 133 13.61 12.04 -8.95
C LYS A 133 12.28 11.32 -9.14
N ASP A 134 11.15 12.04 -9.12
CA ASP A 134 9.79 11.51 -9.31
C ASP A 134 9.36 11.47 -10.78
N ASN A 135 10.17 10.79 -11.60
CA ASN A 135 9.99 10.68 -13.05
C ASN A 135 9.17 9.45 -13.49
N PHE A 136 8.38 8.87 -12.59
CA PHE A 136 7.54 7.71 -12.92
C PHE A 136 6.31 8.14 -13.73
N ALA A 137 6.08 7.50 -14.87
CA ALA A 137 4.90 7.79 -15.68
C ALA A 137 3.70 6.94 -15.25
N LEU A 138 2.58 7.59 -14.93
CA LEU A 138 1.38 6.93 -14.37
C LEU A 138 0.80 5.85 -15.28
N TYR A 139 0.92 5.99 -16.60
CA TYR A 139 0.36 5.04 -17.56
C TYR A 139 0.98 3.63 -17.45
N TYR A 140 2.22 3.51 -16.94
CA TYR A 140 2.85 2.20 -16.70
C TYR A 140 2.10 1.37 -15.65
N VAL A 141 1.28 2.00 -14.82
CA VAL A 141 0.45 1.33 -13.81
C VAL A 141 -1.00 1.33 -14.25
N LEU A 142 -1.54 2.48 -14.68
CA LEU A 142 -2.94 2.61 -15.05
C LEU A 142 -3.34 1.66 -16.19
N LEU A 143 -2.51 1.54 -17.23
CA LEU A 143 -2.86 0.74 -18.41
C LEU A 143 -2.86 -0.78 -18.11
N PRO A 144 -1.83 -1.36 -17.47
CA PRO A 144 -1.89 -2.77 -17.06
C PRO A 144 -3.05 -3.08 -16.11
N CYS A 145 -3.34 -2.21 -15.14
CA CYS A 145 -4.47 -2.42 -14.22
C CYS A 145 -5.81 -2.38 -14.96
N ALA A 146 -5.99 -1.46 -15.91
CA ALA A 146 -7.20 -1.38 -16.72
C ALA A 146 -7.38 -2.60 -17.62
N VAL A 147 -6.31 -3.03 -18.30
CA VAL A 147 -6.34 -4.25 -19.14
C VAL A 147 -6.65 -5.47 -18.28
N LEU A 148 -6.00 -5.61 -17.12
CA LEU A 148 -6.24 -6.73 -16.22
C LEU A 148 -7.68 -6.73 -15.69
N ALA A 149 -8.25 -5.58 -15.34
CA ALA A 149 -9.64 -5.46 -14.90
C ALA A 149 -10.65 -5.82 -16.01
N LEU A 150 -10.36 -5.49 -17.26
CA LEU A 150 -11.21 -5.91 -18.39
C LEU A 150 -11.20 -7.43 -18.57
N LEU A 151 -10.03 -8.06 -18.41
CA LEU A 151 -9.85 -9.50 -18.62
C LEU A 151 -10.27 -10.34 -17.41
N ILE A 152 -10.03 -9.84 -16.20
CA ILE A 152 -10.17 -10.55 -14.93
C ILE A 152 -10.89 -9.63 -13.95
N HIS A 153 -12.18 -9.89 -13.72
CA HIS A 153 -13.01 -9.14 -12.77
C HIS A 153 -14.09 -10.06 -12.17
N PRO A 154 -14.44 -9.89 -10.88
CA PRO A 154 -15.29 -10.81 -10.12
C PRO A 154 -16.66 -10.97 -10.76
N SER A 155 -17.18 -12.20 -10.84
CA SER A 155 -18.54 -12.51 -11.31
C SER A 155 -19.55 -12.33 -10.18
N THR A 156 -20.06 -11.10 -10.03
CA THR A 156 -21.11 -10.74 -9.08
C THR A 156 -22.41 -10.39 -9.82
N SER A 157 -23.51 -10.22 -9.08
CA SER A 157 -24.82 -9.80 -9.62
C SER A 157 -24.84 -8.35 -10.16
N HIS A 158 -23.80 -7.57 -9.87
CA HIS A 158 -23.71 -6.16 -10.25
C HIS A 158 -23.44 -5.97 -11.76
N ASN A 159 -23.74 -4.77 -12.26
CA ASN A 159 -23.46 -4.38 -13.64
C ASN A 159 -21.96 -4.58 -13.98
N ILE A 160 -21.70 -5.00 -15.22
CA ILE A 160 -20.34 -5.26 -15.73
C ILE A 160 -19.38 -4.09 -15.52
N VAL A 161 -19.86 -2.85 -15.69
CA VAL A 161 -19.06 -1.63 -15.47
C VAL A 161 -18.59 -1.52 -14.03
N ASN A 162 -19.47 -1.78 -13.05
CA ASN A 162 -19.13 -1.70 -11.63
C ASN A 162 -18.14 -2.80 -11.25
N ARG A 163 -18.32 -4.00 -11.81
CA ARG A 163 -17.40 -5.14 -11.60
C ARG A 163 -15.99 -4.84 -12.10
N ILE A 164 -15.88 -4.24 -13.29
CA ILE A 164 -14.59 -3.82 -13.88
C ILE A 164 -14.00 -2.65 -13.10
N ALA A 165 -14.79 -1.65 -12.73
CA ALA A 165 -14.33 -0.49 -11.95
C ALA A 165 -13.78 -0.91 -10.59
N TRP A 166 -14.46 -1.84 -9.91
CA TRP A 166 -14.02 -2.42 -8.65
C TRP A 166 -12.73 -3.22 -8.82
N ALA A 167 -12.62 -4.07 -9.84
CA ALA A 167 -11.38 -4.80 -10.12
C ALA A 167 -10.22 -3.85 -10.43
N PHE A 168 -10.49 -2.78 -11.19
CA PHE A 168 -9.51 -1.76 -11.51
C PHE A 168 -8.98 -1.06 -10.26
N CYS A 169 -9.84 -0.63 -9.33
CA CYS A 169 -9.38 0.06 -8.12
C CYS A 169 -8.56 -0.86 -7.21
N VAL A 170 -8.95 -2.14 -7.10
CA VAL A 170 -8.21 -3.17 -6.37
C VAL A 170 -6.83 -3.41 -6.99
N TYR A 171 -6.74 -3.60 -8.32
CA TYR A 171 -5.45 -3.77 -8.98
C TYR A 171 -4.57 -2.54 -8.88
N LEU A 172 -5.14 -1.35 -9.03
CA LEU A 172 -4.42 -0.09 -8.95
C LEU A 172 -3.86 0.15 -7.54
N GLU A 173 -4.65 -0.10 -6.50
CA GLU A 173 -4.22 0.01 -5.11
C GLU A 173 -3.00 -0.88 -4.82
N ALA A 174 -3.03 -2.13 -5.30
CA ALA A 174 -1.96 -3.11 -5.06
C ALA A 174 -0.59 -2.69 -5.61
N VAL A 175 -0.54 -1.78 -6.60
CA VAL A 175 0.72 -1.38 -7.26
C VAL A 175 0.98 0.12 -7.21
N SER A 176 0.09 0.89 -6.58
CA SER A 176 0.16 2.36 -6.49
C SER A 176 1.42 2.87 -5.79
N VAL A 177 2.08 2.03 -4.97
CA VAL A 177 3.33 2.33 -4.24
C VAL A 177 4.59 2.37 -5.13
N LEU A 178 4.52 1.88 -6.37
CA LEU A 178 5.69 1.77 -7.25
C LEU A 178 6.45 3.10 -7.50
N PRO A 179 5.78 4.24 -7.76
CA PRO A 179 6.46 5.52 -7.91
C PRO A 179 7.23 5.93 -6.64
N GLN A 180 6.66 5.68 -5.46
CA GLN A 180 7.30 5.96 -4.17
C GLN A 180 8.59 5.13 -4.01
N LEU A 181 8.55 3.84 -4.31
CA LEU A 181 9.74 2.97 -4.26
C LEU A 181 10.84 3.45 -5.22
N ARG A 182 10.47 3.92 -6.41
CA ARG A 182 11.42 4.46 -7.39
C ARG A 182 12.06 5.76 -6.90
N VAL A 183 11.29 6.69 -6.33
CA VAL A 183 11.83 7.93 -5.73
C VAL A 183 12.83 7.60 -4.63
N MET A 184 12.52 6.62 -3.78
CA MET A 184 13.46 6.19 -2.75
C MET A 184 14.75 5.63 -3.33
N GLN A 185 14.66 4.84 -4.40
CA GLN A 185 15.84 4.29 -5.07
C GLN A 185 16.70 5.40 -5.68
N ASN A 186 16.06 6.39 -6.29
CA ASN A 186 16.72 7.52 -6.94
C ASN A 186 17.29 8.57 -5.96
N THR A 187 16.82 8.55 -4.70
CA THR A 187 17.21 9.50 -3.64
C THR A 187 18.20 8.89 -2.63
N LYS A 188 18.68 7.67 -2.88
CA LYS A 188 19.72 7.04 -2.07
C LYS A 188 21.03 7.83 -2.17
N VAL A 189 21.50 8.33 -1.04
CA VAL A 189 22.83 8.95 -0.90
C VAL A 189 23.73 7.95 -0.21
N LEU A 190 24.90 7.66 -0.79
CA LEU A 190 25.91 6.85 -0.11
C LEU A 190 26.70 7.76 0.83
N ASP A 191 26.83 7.39 2.11
CA ASP A 191 27.80 8.03 3.01
C ASP A 191 29.23 7.84 2.47
N SER A 192 30.18 8.66 2.92
CA SER A 192 31.63 8.52 2.64
C SER A 192 32.19 7.14 3.03
N ARG A 193 31.46 6.37 3.84
CA ARG A 193 31.78 5.00 4.26
C ARG A 193 31.05 3.90 3.46
N GLY A 194 30.34 4.27 2.38
CA GLY A 194 29.58 3.34 1.54
C GLY A 194 28.26 2.83 2.17
N HIS A 195 27.85 3.41 3.30
CA HIS A 195 26.57 3.09 3.93
C HIS A 195 25.43 3.80 3.20
N LEU A 196 24.34 3.09 2.94
CA LEU A 196 23.16 3.66 2.30
C LEU A 196 22.46 4.63 3.26
N LEU A 197 22.64 5.94 3.09
CA LEU A 197 21.72 6.93 3.63
C LEU A 197 20.51 7.00 2.73
N VAL A 198 19.41 6.46 3.22
CA VAL A 198 18.11 6.73 2.64
C VAL A 198 17.75 8.16 3.08
N ALA A 199 17.89 9.13 2.17
CA ALA A 199 17.63 10.55 2.43
C ALA A 199 16.13 10.89 2.52
N LEU A 200 15.33 10.02 3.16
CA LEU A 200 13.88 10.18 3.31
C LEU A 200 13.47 11.00 4.55
N GLY A 201 14.42 11.66 5.21
CA GLY A 201 14.22 12.31 6.51
C GLY A 201 14.78 11.46 7.65
N TYR A 202 15.28 12.11 8.69
CA TYR A 202 15.84 11.44 9.86
C TYR A 202 14.71 10.73 10.65
N GLY A 203 14.65 9.39 10.64
CA GLY A 203 13.80 8.63 11.58
C GLY A 203 13.20 7.32 11.06
N LEU A 204 12.39 6.65 11.90
CA LEU A 204 11.58 5.46 11.53
C LEU A 204 10.44 5.78 10.54
N TRP A 205 10.17 7.06 10.34
CA TRP A 205 9.04 7.60 9.60
C TRP A 205 8.85 7.03 8.18
N PRO A 206 9.87 7.06 7.29
CA PRO A 206 9.71 6.56 5.93
C PRO A 206 9.46 5.05 5.94
N SER A 207 10.06 4.34 6.90
CA SER A 207 9.83 2.91 7.06
C SER A 207 8.39 2.62 7.47
N MET A 208 7.76 3.43 8.32
CA MET A 208 6.38 3.21 8.75
C MET A 208 5.35 3.35 7.62
N VAL A 209 5.42 4.43 6.82
CA VAL A 209 4.49 4.62 5.68
C VAL A 209 4.67 3.53 4.64
N LEU A 210 5.93 3.18 4.35
CA LEU A 210 6.21 2.09 3.42
C LEU A 210 5.77 0.76 3.98
N ILE A 211 5.93 0.51 5.28
CA ILE A 211 5.43 -0.71 5.90
C ILE A 211 3.90 -0.75 5.79
N SER A 212 3.18 0.35 6.03
CA SER A 212 1.72 0.36 5.83
C SER A 212 1.34 0.11 4.38
N GLU A 213 1.97 0.77 3.41
CA GLU A 213 1.69 0.58 1.98
C GLU A 213 2.06 -0.82 1.50
N ILE A 214 3.16 -1.39 2.00
CA ILE A 214 3.60 -2.76 1.69
C ILE A 214 2.63 -3.78 2.30
N VAL A 215 2.23 -3.61 3.56
CA VAL A 215 1.27 -4.50 4.23
C VAL A 215 -0.06 -4.50 3.47
N GLN A 216 -0.57 -3.31 3.12
CA GLN A 216 -1.77 -3.15 2.30
C GLN A 216 -1.61 -3.80 0.92
N THR A 217 -0.48 -3.55 0.25
CA THR A 217 -0.13 -4.15 -1.04
C THR A 217 -0.14 -5.67 -0.96
N PHE A 218 0.44 -6.26 0.09
CA PHE A 218 0.47 -7.72 0.26
C PHE A 218 -0.91 -8.30 0.58
N ILE A 219 -1.70 -7.65 1.43
CA ILE A 219 -3.09 -8.08 1.72
C ILE A 219 -3.89 -8.13 0.41
N LEU A 220 -3.78 -7.07 -0.40
CA LEU A 220 -4.54 -6.96 -1.63
C LEU A 220 -4.00 -7.84 -2.77
N ALA A 221 -2.68 -8.02 -2.84
CA ALA A 221 -2.06 -8.93 -3.79
C ALA A 221 -2.40 -10.40 -3.49
N ASP A 222 -2.51 -10.79 -2.21
CA ASP A 222 -2.96 -12.11 -1.80
C ASP A 222 -4.41 -12.34 -2.26
N PHE A 223 -5.29 -11.37 -2.02
CA PHE A 223 -6.66 -11.37 -2.54
C PHE A 223 -6.68 -11.52 -4.07
N CYS A 224 -5.90 -10.71 -4.80
CA CYS A 224 -5.81 -10.77 -6.26
C CYS A 224 -5.33 -12.14 -6.75
N TYR A 225 -4.29 -12.70 -6.13
CA TYR A 225 -3.73 -14.00 -6.52
C TYR A 225 -4.75 -15.13 -6.36
N TYR A 226 -5.44 -15.20 -5.22
CA TYR A 226 -6.45 -16.24 -4.98
C TYR A 226 -7.67 -16.05 -5.87
N TYR A 227 -8.08 -14.81 -6.11
CA TYR A 227 -9.15 -14.49 -7.04
C TYR A 227 -8.81 -14.98 -8.47
N VAL A 228 -7.63 -14.64 -8.99
CA VAL A 228 -7.16 -15.11 -10.29
C VAL A 228 -7.07 -16.65 -10.32
N LYS A 229 -6.55 -17.26 -9.25
CA LYS A 229 -6.45 -18.71 -9.13
C LYS A 229 -7.83 -19.39 -9.15
N SER A 230 -8.85 -18.81 -8.52
CA SER A 230 -10.21 -19.38 -8.53
C SER A 230 -10.82 -19.34 -9.93
N VAL A 231 -10.60 -18.24 -10.67
CA VAL A 231 -11.03 -18.08 -12.06
C VAL A 231 -10.40 -19.15 -12.97
N PHE A 232 -9.08 -19.33 -12.90
CA PHE A 232 -8.39 -20.34 -13.71
C PHE A 232 -8.63 -21.78 -13.25
N GLY A 233 -8.95 -21.98 -11.97
CA GLY A 233 -9.26 -23.29 -11.39
C GLY A 233 -10.67 -23.80 -11.68
N GLY A 234 -11.50 -23.04 -12.42
CA GLY A 234 -12.88 -23.42 -12.74
C GLY A 234 -13.86 -23.33 -11.56
N GLN A 235 -13.40 -22.90 -10.38
CA GLN A 235 -14.26 -22.51 -9.26
C GLN A 235 -14.72 -21.06 -9.49
N LEU A 236 -15.72 -20.92 -10.36
CA LEU A 236 -16.31 -19.63 -10.77
C LEU A 236 -17.00 -18.87 -9.61
N VAL A 237 -17.02 -19.45 -8.40
CA VAL A 237 -17.73 -18.94 -7.24
C VAL A 237 -16.74 -18.71 -6.11
N LEU A 238 -16.02 -17.60 -6.16
CA LEU A 238 -15.65 -16.92 -4.92
C LEU A 238 -16.92 -16.18 -4.48
N ARG A 239 -17.75 -16.80 -3.63
CA ARG A 239 -18.85 -16.05 -3.00
C ARG A 239 -18.19 -15.02 -2.09
N LEU A 240 -18.16 -13.75 -2.54
CA LEU A 240 -18.15 -12.64 -1.57
C LEU A 240 -19.40 -12.83 -0.73
N PRO A 241 -19.31 -12.92 0.61
CA PRO A 241 -20.49 -12.99 1.44
C PRO A 241 -21.27 -11.69 1.22
N SER A 242 -22.36 -11.79 0.47
CA SER A 242 -23.45 -10.83 0.53
C SER A 242 -24.12 -11.00 1.91
N GLY A 243 -23.52 -10.43 2.95
CA GLY A 243 -24.22 -9.94 4.12
C GLY A 243 -23.99 -8.44 4.09
N VAL A 244 -24.93 -7.62 3.65
CA VAL A 244 -26.11 -7.23 4.44
C VAL A 244 -27.31 -7.00 3.51
N VAL A 245 -28.44 -7.64 3.86
CA VAL A 245 -29.78 -7.09 3.60
C VAL A 245 -30.08 -6.09 4.70
#